data_AF-A0AAN8F6D8-F1
#
_entry.id   AF-A0AAN8F6D8-F1
#
_cell.length_a   1.000
_cell.length_b   1.000
_cell.length_c   1.000
_cell.angle_alpha   90.00
_cell.angle_beta   90.00
_cell.angle_gamma   90.00
#
_symmetry.space_group_name_H-M   'P 1'
#
loop_
_entity.id
_entity.type
_entity.pdbx_description
1 polymer ?
#
loop_
_entity_poly.entity_id
_entity_poly.type
_entity_poly.pdbx_seq_one_letter_code
_entity_poly.pdbx_strand_id
1 'polypeptide(L)'
;DPSVFVKEEPPDEVEDGGGDTKTIGEHEKVPLVIMAYGERYSILRQLEQMKPTVIILYNTDIVTLRHIEIYKACHSELFLQIFSLMYRESTEESRYLTALKNETDAFESLFKEKA
;
A
#
# COMPACT_ATOMS: atom_id res chain seq x y z
N ASP A 1 -43.10 -14.79 -21.15
CA ASP A 1 -42.48 -13.97 -22.20
C ASP A 1 -43.12 -12.59 -22.15
N PRO A 2 -42.42 -11.45 -22.21
CA PRO A 2 -40.96 -11.19 -22.29
C PRO A 2 -40.49 -10.51 -20.96
N SER A 3 -39.27 -10.07 -20.68
CA SER A 3 -38.05 -9.75 -21.42
C SER A 3 -36.93 -9.75 -20.37
N VAL A 4 -35.85 -10.50 -20.62
CA VAL A 4 -34.63 -10.51 -19.82
C VAL A 4 -33.97 -9.13 -19.92
N PHE A 5 -33.94 -8.38 -18.82
CA PHE A 5 -33.14 -7.17 -18.72
C PHE A 5 -31.67 -7.58 -18.59
N VAL A 6 -30.96 -7.57 -19.71
CA VAL A 6 -29.50 -7.57 -19.76
C VAL A 6 -29.05 -6.25 -19.17
N LYS A 7 -28.33 -6.31 -18.05
CA LYS A 7 -27.67 -5.13 -17.48
C LYS A 7 -26.40 -4.90 -18.28
N GLU A 8 -26.41 -3.89 -19.14
CA GLU A 8 -25.22 -3.39 -19.86
C GLU A 8 -24.19 -2.89 -18.83
N GLU A 9 -22.96 -3.42 -18.91
CA GLU A 9 -21.81 -2.87 -18.20
C GLU A 9 -21.28 -1.65 -18.97
N PRO A 10 -20.92 -0.55 -18.29
CA PRO A 10 -20.41 0.64 -18.96
C PRO A 10 -18.96 0.41 -19.44
N PRO A 11 -18.57 0.97 -20.60
CA PRO A 11 -17.20 0.95 -21.06
C PRO A 11 -16.47 2.17 -20.48
N ASP A 12 -15.49 1.96 -19.63
CA ASP A 12 -14.51 3.00 -19.29
C ASP A 12 -13.18 2.64 -19.95
N GLU A 13 -13.07 3.01 -21.22
CA GLU A 13 -11.78 3.21 -21.87
C GLU A 13 -11.07 4.36 -21.14
N VAL A 14 -10.00 4.04 -20.41
CA VAL A 14 -9.08 5.06 -19.90
C VAL A 14 -7.94 5.17 -20.91
N GLU A 15 -7.90 6.30 -21.62
CA GLU A 15 -6.84 6.64 -22.56
C GLU A 15 -5.45 6.59 -21.91
N ASP A 16 -4.51 6.09 -22.72
CA ASP A 16 -3.10 5.81 -22.47
C ASP A 16 -2.30 7.06 -22.04
N GLY A 17 -1.91 7.08 -20.76
CA GLY A 17 -0.82 7.90 -20.25
C GLY A 17 0.43 7.05 -20.12
N GLY A 18 1.26 7.05 -21.17
CA GLY A 18 2.47 6.24 -21.30
C GLY A 18 3.39 6.29 -20.07
N GLY A 19 3.33 5.23 -19.27
CA GLY A 19 4.34 4.84 -18.30
C GLY A 19 4.27 3.34 -18.19
N ASP A 20 5.32 2.64 -18.60
CA ASP A 20 5.42 1.18 -18.56
C ASP A 20 4.97 0.63 -17.20
N THR A 21 3.71 0.18 -17.11
CA THR A 21 3.21 -0.50 -15.91
C THR A 21 3.71 -1.93 -15.98
N LYS A 22 4.99 -2.11 -15.65
CA LYS A 22 5.63 -3.42 -15.58
C LYS A 22 4.75 -4.35 -14.75
N THR A 23 4.17 -5.34 -15.41
CA THR A 23 3.29 -6.28 -14.73
C THR A 23 4.14 -7.20 -13.89
N ILE A 24 3.56 -7.74 -12.81
CA ILE A 24 4.30 -8.57 -11.86
C ILE A 24 5.09 -9.65 -12.62
N GLY A 25 4.55 -10.26 -13.69
CA GLY A 25 5.19 -11.32 -14.47
C GLY A 25 6.59 -11.07 -15.04
N GLU A 26 7.07 -9.83 -15.09
CA GLU A 26 8.33 -9.46 -15.76
C GLU A 26 9.57 -9.45 -14.86
N HIS A 27 9.39 -9.61 -13.54
CA HIS A 27 10.49 -9.61 -12.57
C HIS A 27 10.68 -10.99 -11.91
N GLU A 28 11.93 -11.37 -11.63
CA GLU A 28 12.27 -12.51 -10.77
C GLU A 28 11.83 -12.15 -9.34
N LYS A 29 10.65 -12.61 -8.93
CA LYS A 29 9.99 -12.14 -7.70
C LYS A 29 10.53 -12.82 -6.46
N VAL A 30 10.93 -12.01 -5.48
CA VAL A 30 11.03 -12.45 -4.08
C VAL A 30 9.88 -11.80 -3.31
N PRO A 31 8.77 -12.52 -3.05
CA PRO A 31 7.69 -11.99 -2.23
C PRO A 31 8.13 -11.92 -0.77
N LEU A 32 7.94 -10.77 -0.13
CA LEU A 32 8.14 -10.59 1.31
C LEU A 32 6.79 -10.47 2.00
N VAL A 33 6.50 -11.38 2.92
CA VAL A 33 5.31 -11.30 3.77
C VAL A 33 5.71 -10.69 5.10
N ILE A 34 5.07 -9.59 5.48
CA ILE A 34 5.33 -8.89 6.73
C ILE A 34 4.19 -9.20 7.69
N MET A 35 4.53 -9.93 8.75
CA MET A 35 3.65 -10.19 9.88
C MET A 35 4.18 -9.45 11.10
N ALA A 36 3.29 -8.80 11.86
CA ALA A 36 3.67 -8.05 13.04
C ALA A 36 4.14 -8.99 14.15
N TYR A 37 5.46 -9.14 14.35
CA TYR A 37 6.01 -9.75 15.56
C TYR A 37 7.23 -8.98 16.08
N GLY A 38 7.06 -8.40 17.27
CA GLY A 38 8.11 -8.21 18.27
C GLY A 38 9.10 -7.05 18.11
N GLU A 39 9.60 -6.74 16.91
CA GLU A 39 10.76 -5.84 16.78
C GLU A 39 10.58 -4.67 15.82
N ARG A 40 10.61 -3.45 16.40
CA ARG A 40 10.41 -2.15 15.71
C ARG A 40 11.41 -1.84 14.59
N TYR A 41 12.62 -2.40 14.64
CA TYR A 41 13.67 -2.15 13.64
C TYR A 41 13.87 -3.30 12.65
N SER A 42 13.06 -4.35 12.74
CA SER A 42 13.23 -5.54 11.90
C SER A 42 12.94 -5.24 10.42
N ILE A 43 11.98 -4.36 10.13
CA ILE A 43 11.47 -4.16 8.78
C ILE A 43 12.47 -3.53 7.82
N LEU A 44 13.11 -2.42 8.19
CA LEU A 44 14.09 -1.75 7.31
C LEU A 44 15.23 -2.70 6.96
N ARG A 45 15.74 -3.43 7.95
CA ARG A 45 16.80 -4.43 7.74
C ARG A 45 16.37 -5.54 6.80
N GLN A 46 15.13 -6.02 6.92
CA GLN A 46 14.57 -7.05 6.03
C GLN A 46 14.43 -6.53 4.59
N LEU A 47 13.96 -5.29 4.42
CA LEU A 47 13.85 -4.66 3.10
C LEU A 47 15.22 -4.51 2.43
N GLU A 48 16.24 -4.05 3.16
CA GLU A 48 17.60 -3.92 2.64
C GLU A 48 18.25 -5.26 2.27
N GLN A 49 18.04 -6.28 3.11
CA GLN A 49 18.65 -7.59 2.91
C GLN A 49 18.00 -8.37 1.77
N MET A 50 16.67 -8.31 1.67
CA MET A 50 15.90 -9.13 0.73
C MET A 50 15.63 -8.43 -0.61
N LYS A 51 15.59 -7.10 -0.62
CA LYS A 51 15.23 -6.27 -1.78
C LYS A 51 14.01 -6.81 -2.54
N PRO A 52 12.86 -6.98 -1.85
CA PRO A 52 11.70 -7.61 -2.45
C PRO A 52 11.10 -6.73 -3.55
N THR A 53 10.48 -7.36 -4.53
CA THR A 53 9.67 -6.67 -5.56
C THR A 53 8.18 -6.65 -5.23
N VAL A 54 7.74 -7.55 -4.34
CA VAL A 54 6.35 -7.65 -3.87
C VAL A 54 6.33 -7.75 -2.35
N ILE A 55 5.53 -6.92 -1.69
CA ILE A 55 5.30 -6.94 -0.25
C ILE A 55 3.83 -7.26 0.02
N ILE A 56 3.58 -8.22 0.91
CA ILE A 56 2.24 -8.54 1.41
C ILE A 56 2.20 -8.22 2.91
N LEU A 57 1.41 -7.23 3.28
CA LEU A 57 1.17 -6.82 4.67
C LEU A 57 -0.02 -7.61 5.22
N TYR A 58 0.22 -8.48 6.20
CA TYR A 58 -0.86 -9.25 6.83
C TYR A 58 -1.66 -8.40 7.82
N ASN A 59 -0.96 -7.61 8.64
CA ASN A 59 -1.57 -6.61 9.50
C ASN A 59 -0.99 -5.24 9.15
N THR A 60 -1.84 -4.27 8.78
CA THR A 60 -1.35 -2.97 8.30
C THR A 60 -1.30 -1.94 9.42
N ASP A 61 -0.09 -1.45 9.69
CA ASP A 61 0.18 -0.33 10.59
C ASP A 61 0.81 0.82 9.81
N ILE A 62 0.38 2.05 10.12
CA ILE A 62 0.82 3.25 9.42
C ILE A 62 2.34 3.43 9.52
N VAL A 63 2.92 3.09 10.67
CA VAL A 63 4.37 3.18 10.89
C VAL A 63 5.13 2.27 9.92
N THR A 64 4.67 1.04 9.73
CA THR A 64 5.28 0.08 8.79
C THR A 64 5.21 0.60 7.36
N LEU A 65 4.06 1.17 6.99
CA LEU A 65 3.85 1.75 5.66
C LEU A 65 4.85 2.90 5.40
N ARG A 66 5.05 3.81 6.36
CA ARG A 66 6.05 4.90 6.26
C ARG A 66 7.48 4.39 6.05
N HIS A 67 7.87 3.31 6.73
CA HIS A 67 9.19 2.72 6.53
C HIS A 67 9.37 2.16 5.11
N ILE A 68 8.31 1.57 4.54
CA ILE A 68 8.33 1.05 3.17
C ILE A 68 8.38 2.20 2.16
N GLU A 69 7.64 3.29 2.39
CA GLU A 69 7.70 4.50 1.55
C GLU A 69 9.12 5.08 1.51
N ILE A 70 9.77 5.20 2.67
CA ILE A 70 11.16 5.67 2.76
C ILE A 70 12.09 4.73 1.99
N TYR A 71 11.95 3.41 2.17
CA TYR A 71 12.75 2.43 1.44
C TYR A 71 12.58 2.57 -0.08
N LYS A 72 11.35 2.73 -0.56
CA LYS A 72 11.04 2.94 -1.99
C LYS A 72 11.59 4.28 -2.50
N ALA A 73 11.55 5.34 -1.69
CA ALA A 73 12.14 6.63 -2.03
C ALA A 73 13.66 6.55 -2.14
N CYS A 74 14.32 5.78 -1.27
CA CYS A 74 15.76 5.52 -1.33
C CYS A 74 16.16 4.63 -2.52
N HIS A 75 15.27 3.74 -2.95
CA HIS A 75 15.50 2.77 -4.03
C HIS A 75 14.52 2.99 -5.19
N SER A 76 14.56 4.18 -5.78
CA SER A 76 13.64 4.58 -6.85
C SER A 76 13.68 3.63 -8.06
N GLU A 77 14.82 3.00 -8.31
CA GLU A 77 15.10 2.06 -9.40
C GLU A 77 14.42 0.69 -9.24
N LEU A 78 14.10 0.29 -8.01
CA LEU A 78 13.49 -1.01 -7.72
C LEU A 78 11.99 -0.95 -7.97
N PHE A 79 11.46 -1.87 -8.76
CA PHE A 79 10.00 -2.05 -8.82
C PHE A 79 9.51 -2.63 -7.49
N LEU A 80 8.55 -1.96 -6.85
CA LEU A 80 7.98 -2.39 -5.58
C LEU A 80 6.45 -2.30 -5.63
N GLN A 81 5.78 -3.42 -5.39
CA GLN A 81 4.34 -3.49 -5.28
C GLN A 81 3.91 -3.94 -3.89
N ILE A 82 2.94 -3.22 -3.31
CA ILE A 82 2.49 -3.45 -1.94
C ILE A 82 1.04 -3.91 -1.98
N PHE A 83 0.74 -5.01 -1.29
CA PHE A 83 -0.60 -5.51 -1.04
C PHE A 83 -0.85 -5.53 0.45
N SER A 84 -2.01 -5.04 0.88
CA SER A 84 -2.47 -5.12 2.27
C SER A 84 -3.64 -6.09 2.34
N LEU A 85 -3.61 -6.98 3.32
CA LEU A 85 -4.80 -7.67 3.78
C LEU A 85 -5.47 -6.77 4.81
N MET A 86 -6.78 -6.59 4.70
CA MET A 86 -7.56 -5.81 5.66
C MET A 86 -8.96 -6.42 5.73
N TYR A 87 -9.42 -6.73 6.93
CA TYR A 87 -10.78 -7.18 7.15
C TYR A 87 -11.70 -5.96 7.25
N ARG A 88 -12.76 -5.93 6.42
CA ARG A 88 -13.78 -4.88 6.49
C ARG A 88 -14.54 -4.94 7.81
N GLU A 89 -14.95 -3.77 8.29
CA GLU A 89 -15.70 -3.57 9.53
C GLU A 89 -14.98 -4.15 10.77
N SER A 90 -13.65 -4.25 10.69
CA SER A 90 -12.83 -4.80 11.76
C SER A 90 -12.23 -3.71 12.65
N THR A 91 -11.76 -4.12 13.83
CA THR A 91 -10.99 -3.25 14.72
C THR A 91 -9.64 -2.88 14.13
N GLU A 92 -9.07 -3.73 13.28
CA GLU A 92 -7.84 -3.45 12.55
C GLU A 92 -8.03 -2.29 11.55
N GLU A 93 -9.08 -2.36 10.74
CA GLU A 93 -9.43 -1.30 9.78
C GLU A 93 -9.68 0.03 10.49
N SER A 94 -10.51 0.01 11.53
CA SER A 94 -10.81 1.20 12.33
C SER A 94 -9.55 1.81 12.95
N ARG A 95 -8.64 0.98 13.48
CA ARG A 95 -7.36 1.43 14.04
C ARG A 95 -6.49 2.08 12.96
N TYR A 96 -6.37 1.46 11.79
CA TYR A 96 -5.58 1.99 10.68
C TYR A 96 -6.12 3.34 10.19
N LEU A 97 -7.43 3.45 9.92
CA LEU A 97 -8.06 4.69 9.48
C LEU A 97 -7.95 5.81 10.51
N THR A 98 -8.11 5.47 11.79
CA THR A 98 -7.94 6.44 12.88
C THR A 98 -6.50 6.95 12.96
N ALA A 99 -5.51 6.06 12.84
CA ALA A 99 -4.10 6.44 12.83
C ALA A 99 -3.77 7.36 11.65
N LEU A 100 -4.30 7.07 10.47
CA LEU A 100 -4.14 7.90 9.27
C LEU A 100 -4.76 9.28 9.46
N LYS A 101 -5.99 9.34 9.97
CA LYS A 101 -6.65 10.62 10.28
C LYS A 101 -5.84 11.45 11.28
N ASN A 102 -5.38 10.83 12.37
CA ASN A 102 -4.58 11.53 13.38
C ASN A 102 -3.27 12.07 12.79
N GLU A 103 -2.63 11.34 11.87
CA GLU A 103 -1.43 11.83 11.18
C GLU A 103 -1.74 13.05 10.32
N THR A 104 -2.84 13.01 9.54
CA THR A 104 -3.29 14.14 8.72
C THR A 104 -3.63 15.35 9.58
N ASP A 105 -4.42 15.17 10.65
CA ASP A 105 -4.83 16.24 11.55
C ASP A 105 -3.61 16.89 12.24
N ALA A 106 -2.63 16.07 12.68
CA ALA A 106 -1.41 16.57 13.29
C ALA A 106 -0.57 17.39 12.30
N PHE A 107 -0.46 16.93 11.05
CA PHE A 107 0.24 17.66 10.00
C PHE A 107 -0.44 19.01 9.71
N GLU A 108 -1.76 19.04 9.61
CA GLU A 108 -2.49 20.30 9.41
C GLU A 108 -2.32 21.28 10.58
N SER A 109 -2.32 20.77 11.82
CA SER A 109 -2.12 21.61 13.01
C SER A 109 -0.76 22.31 12.97
N LEU A 110 0.28 21.63 12.50
CA LEU A 110 1.62 22.22 12.35
C LEU A 110 1.63 23.44 11.42
N PHE A 111 0.79 23.47 10.38
CA PHE A 111 0.69 24.66 9.52
C PHE A 111 -0.11 25.78 10.19
N LYS A 112 -1.20 25.44 10.89
CA LYS A 112 -2.07 26.41 11.58
C LYS A 112 -1.35 27.14 12.72
N GLU A 113 -0.41 26.48 13.39
CA GLU A 113 0.40 27.07 14.47
C GLU A 113 1.60 27.89 13.97
N LYS A 114 2.01 27.70 12.71
CA LYS A 114 3.14 28.39 12.09
C LYS A 114 2.74 29.60 11.23
N ALA A 115 1.45 29.77 10.93
CA ALA A 115 0.87 30.91 10.23
C ALA A 115 0.44 32.01 11.21
#